data_AF-A0A934SWF2-F1
#
_entry.id   AF-A0A934SWF2-F1
#
_cell.length_a   1.000
_cell.length_b   1.000
_cell.length_c   1.000
_cell.angle_alpha   90.00
_cell.angle_beta   90.00
_cell.angle_gamma   90.00
#
_symmetry.space_group_name_H-M   'P 1'
#
loop_
_entity.id
_entity.type
_entity.pdbx_description
1 polymer ?
#
loop_
_entity_poly.entity_id
_entity_poly.type
_entity_poly.pdbx_seq_one_letter_code
_entity_poly.pdbx_strand_id
1 'polypeptide(L)'
;MTCDDVISLYENLSLLTRQMLEAARGRNWDRLRELEEACAAEIGRLHDDAPLPPLSGELRARKVRILQRILADDREIRTITEPWMEQLSLLLNSGSARTSSTCRRSG
;
A
#
# COMPACT_ATOMS: atom_id res chain seq x y z
N MET A 1 9.37 -13.02 -22.21
CA MET A 1 9.06 -13.30 -20.80
C MET A 1 8.38 -14.66 -20.71
N THR A 2 8.93 -15.57 -19.91
CA THR A 2 8.41 -16.93 -19.67
C THR A 2 7.45 -16.95 -18.48
N CYS A 3 6.73 -18.06 -18.28
CA CYS A 3 5.85 -18.22 -17.12
C CYS A 3 6.61 -18.17 -15.79
N ASP A 4 7.85 -18.67 -15.75
CA ASP A 4 8.71 -18.63 -14.57
C ASP A 4 9.24 -17.22 -14.30
N ASP A 5 9.54 -16.45 -15.34
CA ASP A 5 9.90 -15.02 -15.20
C ASP A 5 8.75 -14.24 -14.55
N VAL A 6 7.50 -14.51 -14.94
CA VAL A 6 6.30 -13.88 -14.35
C VAL A 6 6.23 -14.17 -12.85
N ILE A 7 6.41 -15.42 -12.45
CA ILE A 7 6.36 -15.79 -11.03
C ILE A 7 7.50 -15.14 -10.26
N SER A 8 8.71 -15.14 -10.81
CA SER A 8 9.88 -14.52 -10.19
C SER A 8 9.67 -13.02 -9.94
N LEU A 9 9.04 -12.31 -10.87
CA LEU A 9 8.67 -10.90 -10.69
C LEU A 9 7.67 -10.70 -9.54
N TYR A 10 6.62 -11.52 -9.46
CA TYR A 10 5.69 -11.44 -8.33
C TYR A 10 6.37 -11.75 -6.99
N GLU A 11 7.30 -12.70 -6.97
CA GLU A 11 8.09 -13.01 -5.76
C GLU A 11 8.99 -11.84 -5.35
N ASN A 12 9.60 -11.16 -6.30
CA ASN A 12 10.36 -9.93 -6.06
C ASN A 12 9.48 -8.83 -5.48
N LEU A 13 8.28 -8.61 -6.03
CA LEU A 13 7.32 -7.65 -5.47
C LEU A 13 6.95 -8.01 -4.02
N SER A 14 6.66 -9.28 -3.73
CA SER A 14 6.39 -9.71 -2.37
C SER A 14 7.57 -9.51 -1.42
N LEU A 15 8.81 -9.67 -1.89
CA LEU A 15 9.99 -9.38 -1.10
C LEU A 15 10.13 -7.88 -0.83
N LEU A 16 9.91 -7.02 -1.83
CA LEU A 16 9.95 -5.57 -1.68
C LEU A 16 8.91 -5.08 -0.69
N THR A 17 7.64 -5.51 -0.82
CA THR A 17 6.58 -5.17 0.14
C THR A 17 6.91 -5.63 1.56
N ARG A 18 7.51 -6.82 1.72
CA ARG A 18 7.95 -7.31 3.03
C ARG A 18 9.06 -6.43 3.63
N GLN A 19 9.99 -5.93 2.82
CA GLN A 19 11.02 -4.99 3.25
C GLN A 19 10.42 -3.63 3.63
N MET A 20 9.40 -3.16 2.90
CA MET A 20 8.65 -1.95 3.26
C MET A 20 8.00 -2.10 4.64
N LEU A 21 7.38 -3.24 4.92
CA LEU A 21 6.81 -3.52 6.23
C LEU A 21 7.86 -3.49 7.36
N GLU A 22 9.03 -4.09 7.15
CA GLU A 22 10.11 -4.02 8.15
C GLU A 22 10.64 -2.59 8.34
N ALA A 23 10.76 -1.81 7.25
CA ALA A 23 11.13 -0.40 7.34
C ALA A 23 10.09 0.43 8.11
N ALA A 24 8.80 0.20 7.86
CA ALA A 24 7.70 0.86 8.56
C ALA A 24 7.69 0.49 10.06
N ARG A 25 7.84 -0.79 10.41
CA ARG A 25 7.97 -1.25 11.80
C ARG A 25 9.17 -0.62 12.51
N GLY A 26 10.29 -0.49 11.80
CA GLY A 26 11.50 0.19 12.27
C GLY A 26 11.43 1.72 12.25
N ARG A 27 10.31 2.32 11.81
CA ARG A 27 10.14 3.78 11.61
C ARG A 27 11.22 4.41 10.71
N ASN A 28 11.80 3.62 9.82
CA ASN A 28 12.79 4.10 8.86
C ASN A 28 12.06 4.60 7.60
N TRP A 29 11.54 5.82 7.70
CA TRP A 29 10.69 6.41 6.65
C TRP A 29 11.45 6.71 5.35
N ASP A 30 12.72 7.07 5.44
CA ASP A 30 13.57 7.26 4.26
C ASP A 30 13.71 5.95 3.48
N ARG A 31 14.00 4.85 4.19
CA ARG A 31 14.08 3.53 3.58
C ARG A 31 12.73 3.06 3.04
N LEU A 32 11.64 3.36 3.73
CA LEU A 32 10.29 3.04 3.25
C LEU A 32 10.01 3.71 1.90
N ARG A 33 10.37 4.99 1.76
CA ARG A 33 10.21 5.75 0.50
C ARG A 33 11.08 5.20 -0.63
N GLU A 34 12.35 4.89 -0.37
CA GLU A 34 13.22 4.25 -1.38
C GLU A 34 12.65 2.92 -1.89
N LEU A 35 12.08 2.12 -0.98
CA LEU A 35 11.47 0.84 -1.33
C LEU A 35 10.15 1.01 -2.10
N GLU A 36 9.38 2.06 -1.80
CA GLU A 36 8.17 2.41 -2.55
C GLU A 36 8.52 2.77 -4.02
N GLU A 37 9.55 3.58 -4.23
CA GLU A 37 10.05 3.93 -5.56
C GLU A 37 10.51 2.68 -6.34
N ALA A 38 11.25 1.77 -5.68
CA ALA A 38 11.67 0.51 -6.27
C ALA A 38 10.49 -0.41 -6.63
N CYS A 39 9.47 -0.48 -5.78
CA CYS A 39 8.25 -1.25 -6.03
C CYS A 39 7.47 -0.69 -7.23
N ALA A 40 7.31 0.64 -7.30
CA ALA A 40 6.64 1.30 -8.41
C ALA A 40 7.35 1.06 -9.75
N ALA A 41 8.68 1.09 -9.77
CA ALA A 41 9.48 0.78 -10.95
C ALA A 41 9.28 -0.67 -11.43
N GLU A 42 9.27 -1.64 -10.50
CA GLU A 42 9.07 -3.05 -10.84
C GLU A 42 7.64 -3.34 -11.35
N ILE A 43 6.63 -2.68 -10.78
CA ILE A 43 5.25 -2.73 -11.29
C ILE A 43 5.14 -2.10 -12.68
N GLY A 44 5.84 -0.99 -12.93
CA GLY A 44 5.88 -0.36 -14.26
C GLY A 44 6.40 -1.31 -15.32
N ARG A 45 7.48 -2.05 -15.02
CA ARG A 45 8.03 -3.08 -15.92
C ARG A 45 7.03 -4.20 -16.22
N LEU A 46 6.23 -4.61 -15.23
CA LEU A 46 5.19 -5.62 -15.42
C LEU A 46 4.10 -5.16 -16.41
N HIS A 47 3.83 -3.87 -16.49
CA HIS A 47 2.81 -3.30 -17.39
C HIS A 47 3.32 -3.16 -18.83
N ASP A 48 4.59 -2.79 -19.00
CA ASP A 48 5.18 -2.49 -20.31
C ASP A 48 5.68 -3.73 -21.06
N ASP A 49 5.94 -4.83 -20.36
CA ASP A 49 6.34 -6.10 -20.98
C ASP A 49 5.15 -6.81 -21.65
N ALA A 50 5.41 -7.30 -22.88
CA ALA A 50 4.54 -8.01 -23.81
C ALA A 50 3.58 -9.05 -23.16
N PRO A 51 2.45 -9.41 -23.82
CA PRO A 51 1.40 -10.26 -23.25
C PRO A 51 1.94 -11.48 -22.50
N LEU A 52 1.58 -11.55 -21.22
CA LEU A 52 2.03 -12.60 -20.31
C LEU A 52 1.68 -13.98 -20.90
N PRO A 53 2.63 -14.92 -20.92
CA PRO A 53 2.34 -16.27 -21.38
C PRO A 53 1.27 -16.91 -20.48
N PRO A 54 0.43 -17.80 -21.03
CA PRO A 54 -0.62 -18.45 -20.25
C PRO A 54 0.01 -19.30 -19.13
N LEU A 55 -0.24 -18.88 -17.89
CA LEU A 55 0.20 -19.62 -16.70
C LEU A 55 -0.60 -20.93 -16.56
N SER A 56 0.10 -22.02 -16.23
CA SER A 56 -0.51 -23.29 -15.83
C SER A 56 -1.32 -23.13 -14.53
N GLY A 57 -2.19 -24.09 -14.22
CA GLY A 57 -3.01 -24.05 -13.00
C GLY A 57 -2.18 -23.93 -11.72
N GLU A 58 -1.05 -24.63 -11.65
CA GLU A 58 -0.13 -24.57 -10.51
C GLU A 58 0.52 -23.19 -10.36
N LEU A 59 0.99 -22.60 -11.47
CA LEU A 59 1.60 -21.27 -11.44
C LEU A 59 0.58 -20.18 -11.12
N ARG A 60 -0.67 -20.32 -11.55
CA ARG A 60 -1.77 -19.44 -11.12
C ARG A 60 -2.00 -19.51 -9.61
N ALA A 61 -2.03 -20.71 -9.04
CA ALA A 61 -2.18 -20.88 -7.60
C ALA A 61 -0.98 -20.29 -6.83
N ARG A 62 0.25 -20.42 -7.35
CA ARG A 62 1.44 -19.77 -6.79
C ARG A 62 1.32 -18.25 -6.83
N LYS A 63 0.94 -17.67 -7.98
CA LYS A 63 0.69 -16.22 -8.13
C LYS A 63 -0.34 -15.70 -7.12
N VAL A 64 -1.45 -16.42 -6.92
CA VAL A 64 -2.48 -16.02 -5.94
C VAL A 64 -1.92 -15.99 -4.51
N ARG A 65 -1.15 -17.00 -4.10
CA ARG A 65 -0.52 -17.02 -2.77
C ARG A 65 0.42 -15.83 -2.56
N ILE A 66 1.18 -15.46 -3.60
CA ILE A 66 2.09 -14.31 -3.54
C ILE A 66 1.31 -13.00 -3.39
N LEU A 67 0.25 -12.80 -4.17
CA LEU A 67 -0.61 -11.62 -4.07
C LEU A 67 -1.27 -11.49 -2.69
N GLN A 68 -1.72 -12.60 -2.11
CA GLN A 68 -2.26 -12.60 -0.75
C GLN A 68 -1.24 -12.13 0.29
N ARG A 69 0.03 -12.50 0.13
CA ARG A 69 1.12 -12.05 1.00
C ARG A 69 1.39 -10.54 0.85
N ILE A 70 1.46 -10.05 -0.40
CA ILE A 70 1.61 -8.61 -0.68
C ILE A 70 0.48 -7.81 0.01
N LEU A 71 -0.78 -8.22 -0.19
CA LEU A 71 -1.94 -7.53 0.37
C LEU A 71 -1.96 -7.56 1.92
N ALA A 72 -1.48 -8.65 2.52
CA ALA A 72 -1.37 -8.75 3.98
C ALA A 72 -0.29 -7.79 4.51
N ASP A 73 0.89 -7.76 3.89
CA ASP A 73 1.98 -6.86 4.26
C ASP A 73 1.57 -5.39 4.06
N ASP A 74 0.91 -5.04 2.95
CA ASP A 74 0.38 -3.68 2.67
C ASP A 74 -0.62 -3.21 3.73
N ARG A 75 -1.53 -4.08 4.17
CA ARG A 75 -2.50 -3.75 5.21
C ARG A 75 -1.79 -3.42 6.52
N GLU A 76 -0.72 -4.14 6.83
CA GLU A 76 0.04 -3.92 8.05
C GLU A 76 0.88 -2.63 7.97
N ILE A 77 1.45 -2.32 6.80
CA ILE A 77 2.10 -1.02 6.53
C ILE A 77 1.12 0.12 6.78
N ARG A 78 -0.08 0.06 6.20
CA ARG A 78 -1.13 1.09 6.40
C ARG A 78 -1.48 1.29 7.87
N THR A 79 -1.59 0.21 8.63
CA THR A 79 -1.86 0.26 10.08
C THR A 79 -0.78 1.04 10.84
N ILE A 80 0.47 1.04 10.34
CA ILE A 80 1.60 1.75 10.95
C ILE A 80 1.68 3.21 10.47
N THR A 81 1.40 3.47 9.19
CA THR A 81 1.60 4.79 8.56
C THR A 81 0.38 5.71 8.65
N GLU A 82 -0.84 5.16 8.71
CA GLU A 82 -2.09 5.93 8.70
C GLU A 82 -2.63 6.44 10.07
N PRO A 83 -2.19 6.01 11.28
CA PRO A 83 -2.91 6.36 12.52
C PRO A 83 -2.88 7.86 12.87
N TRP A 84 -1.86 8.59 12.42
CA TRP A 84 -1.81 10.05 12.57
C TRP A 84 -2.87 10.77 11.73
N MET A 85 -3.24 10.24 10.55
CA MET A 85 -4.16 10.92 9.63
C MET A 85 -5.60 10.88 10.15
N GLU A 86 -6.02 9.76 10.75
CA GLU A 86 -7.29 9.67 11.47
C GLU A 86 -7.32 10.63 12.66
N GLN A 87 -6.24 10.67 13.45
CA GLN A 87 -6.15 11.53 14.62
C GLN A 87 -6.13 13.02 14.25
N LEU A 88 -5.43 13.41 13.18
CA LEU A 88 -5.49 14.76 12.62
C LEU A 88 -6.89 15.09 12.09
N SER A 89 -7.54 14.18 11.37
CA SER A 89 -8.91 14.39 10.87
C SER A 89 -9.88 14.63 12.03
N LEU A 90 -9.75 13.89 13.13
CA LEU A 90 -10.53 14.10 14.35
C LEU A 90 -10.23 15.46 15.01
N LEU A 91 -8.96 15.85 15.12
CA LEU A 91 -8.55 17.14 15.69
C LEU A 91 -9.05 18.32 14.83
N LEU A 92 -8.93 18.23 13.51
CA LEU A 92 -9.38 19.25 12.55
C LEU A 92 -10.91 19.38 12.53
N ASN A 93 -11.65 18.27 12.57
CA ASN A 93 -13.12 18.31 12.64
C ASN A 93 -13.65 18.78 14.02
N SER A 94 -12.88 18.60 15.10
CA SER A 94 -13.28 19.08 16.43
C SER A 94 -13.18 20.61 16.60
N GLY A 95 -12.49 21.32 15.69
CA GLY A 95 -12.33 22.77 15.70
C GLY A 95 -13.51 23.56 15.12
N SER A 96 -14.39 22.93 14.33
CA SER A 96 -15.48 23.62 13.61
C SER A 96 -16.82 23.70 14.35
N ALA A 97 -16.95 23.12 15.55
CA ALA A 97 -18.21 23.05 16.28
C ALA A 97 -18.51 24.24 17.22
N ARG A 98 -17.92 25.43 17.00
CA ARG A 98 -18.25 26.63 17.79
C ARG A 98 -18.24 27.89 16.93
N THR A 99 -19.38 28.19 16.30
CA THR A 99 -19.97 29.54 16.28
C THR A 99 -21.24 29.51 15.47
N SER A 100 -22.37 29.51 16.18
CA SER A 100 -23.58 30.19 15.74
C SER A 100 -24.34 30.61 16.99
N SER A 101 -23.78 31.65 17.60
CA SER A 101 -24.57 32.70 18.22
C SER A 101 -25.53 33.27 17.17
N THR A 102 -26.82 32.96 17.30
CA THR A 102 -27.89 33.77 16.69
C THR A 102 -28.86 34.19 17.77
N CYS A 103 -28.59 35.38 18.29
CA CYS A 103 -29.57 36.24 18.91
C CYS A 103 -30.66 36.59 17.86
N ARG A 104 -31.93 36.33 18.16
CA ARG A 104 -33.10 36.97 17.50
C ARG A 104 -34.30 36.88 18.45
N ARG A 105 -34.55 37.91 19.27
CA ARG A 105 -35.28 39.17 19.00
C ARG A 105 -36.80 38.98 19.13
N SER A 106 -37.28 39.59 20.21
CA SER A 106 -38.61 40.05 20.61
C SER A 106 -39.71 40.11 19.54
N GLY A 107 -40.90 39.67 19.96
CA GLY A 107 -42.21 39.90 19.36
C GLY A 107 -43.28 39.34 20.28
#